data_AF-A0A917ZZL1-F1
#
_entry.id   AF-A0A917ZZL1-F1
#
_cell.length_a   1.000
_cell.length_b   1.000
_cell.length_c   1.000
_cell.angle_alpha   90.00
_cell.angle_beta   90.00
_cell.angle_gamma   90.00
#
_symmetry.space_group_name_H-M   'P 1'
#
loop_
_entity.id
_entity.type
_entity.pdbx_description
1 polymer ?
#
loop_
_entity_poly.entity_id
_entity_poly.type
_entity_poly.pdbx_seq_one_letter_code
_entity_poly.pdbx_strand_id
1 'polypeptide(L)'
;MRIDETLLNEAKAYAARNGRSLNSVMEDALRQLMNRSTEMAERPPIDLPLSGDATGPKLTWAEIKEMMELEDIERVLGEVRHADA
;
A
#
# COMPACT_ATOMS: atom_id res chain seq x y z
N MET A 1 32.57 16.32 4.08
CA MET A 1 31.11 16.11 4.21
C MET A 1 30.64 16.98 5.37
N ARG A 2 29.77 17.97 5.15
CA ARG A 2 29.18 18.76 6.24
C ARG A 2 27.74 18.28 6.41
N ILE A 3 27.47 17.58 7.49
CA ILE A 3 26.12 17.16 7.86
C ILE A 3 25.56 18.27 8.75
N ASP A 4 24.31 18.64 8.52
CA ASP A 4 23.62 19.64 9.33
C ASP A 4 23.50 19.18 10.80
N GLU A 5 23.76 20.07 11.75
CA GLU A 5 23.75 19.75 13.19
C GLU A 5 22.37 19.29 13.68
N THR A 6 21.29 19.77 13.06
CA THR A 6 19.93 19.36 13.41
C THR A 6 19.70 17.89 13.03
N LEU A 7 20.13 17.51 11.82
CA LEU A 7 20.04 16.14 11.32
C LEU A 7 20.92 15.18 12.14
N LEU A 8 22.08 15.64 12.61
CA LEU A 8 22.96 14.84 13.46
C LEU A 8 22.30 14.54 14.83
N ASN A 9 21.62 15.52 15.41
CA ASN A 9 20.90 15.33 16.68
C ASN A 9 19.70 14.40 16.52
N GLU A 10 18.97 14.50 15.42
CA GLU A 10 17.85 13.62 15.12
C GLU A 10 18.31 12.18 14.90
N ALA A 11 19.39 11.99 14.15
CA ALA A 11 20.01 10.68 13.95
C ALA A 11 20.53 10.06 15.25
N LYS A 12 21.11 10.87 16.16
CA LYS A 12 21.52 10.42 17.50
C LYS A 12 20.32 9.99 18.36
N ALA A 13 19.25 10.78 18.36
CA ALA A 13 18.03 10.45 19.10
C ALA A 13 17.40 9.15 18.57
N TYR A 14 17.39 8.96 17.25
CA TYR A 14 16.92 7.75 16.61
C TYR A 14 17.80 6.53 16.93
N ALA A 15 19.13 6.69 16.90
CA ALA A 15 20.08 5.64 17.26
C ALA A 15 19.94 5.21 18.73
N ALA A 16 19.85 6.17 19.65
CA ALA A 16 19.64 5.92 21.08
C ALA A 16 18.31 5.21 21.37
N ARG A 17 17.22 5.58 20.68
CA ARG A 17 15.90 4.94 20.81
C ARG A 17 15.89 3.48 20.34
N ASN A 18 16.66 3.16 19.30
CA ASN A 18 16.73 1.81 18.74
C ASN A 18 17.85 0.97 19.37
N GLY A 19 18.61 1.50 20.33
CA GLY A 19 19.75 0.82 20.93
C GLY A 19 20.89 0.51 19.94
N ARG A 20 20.95 1.22 18.81
CA ARG A 20 21.92 1.00 17.73
C ARG A 20 22.93 2.14 17.70
N SER A 21 24.13 1.88 17.18
CA SER A 21 25.13 2.92 16.96
C SER A 21 24.70 3.85 15.82
N LEU A 22 25.05 5.14 15.91
CA LEU A 22 24.79 6.12 14.85
C LEU A 22 25.35 5.65 13.50
N ASN A 23 26.51 5.00 13.51
CA ASN A 23 27.13 4.46 12.31
C ASN A 23 26.28 3.36 11.65
N SER A 24 25.66 2.49 12.46
CA SER A 24 24.77 1.44 11.96
C SER A 24 23.49 2.02 11.35
N VAL A 25 22.92 3.08 11.95
CA VAL A 25 21.75 3.79 11.39
C VAL A 25 22.10 4.48 10.08
N MET A 26 23.27 5.12 10.02
CA MET A 26 23.76 5.77 8.80
C MET A 26 24.01 4.76 7.68
N GLU A 27 24.60 3.61 7.99
CA GLU A 27 24.81 2.52 7.02
C GLU A 27 23.48 1.96 6.50
N ASP A 28 22.51 1.75 7.38
CA ASP A 28 21.17 1.26 7.03
C ASP A 28 20.43 2.24 6.12
N ALA A 29 20.49 3.54 6.45
CA ALA A 29 19.93 4.60 5.63
C ALA A 29 20.58 4.67 4.25
N LEU A 30 21.91 4.49 4.18
CA LEU A 30 22.64 4.46 2.91
C LEU A 30 22.24 3.23 2.08
N ARG A 31 22.16 2.07 2.71
CA ARG A 31 21.73 0.82 2.07
C ARG A 31 20.31 0.93 1.55
N GLN A 32 19.41 1.53 2.32
CA GLN A 32 18.02 1.75 1.92
C GLN A 32 17.91 2.77 0.79
N LEU A 33 18.74 3.82 0.77
CA LEU A 33 18.80 4.78 -0.32
C LEU A 33 19.29 4.13 -1.63
N MET A 34 20.36 3.34 -1.56
CA MET A 34 20.91 2.64 -2.73
C MET A 34 19.97 1.54 -3.25
N ASN A 35 19.29 0.83 -2.35
CA ASN A 35 18.28 -0.15 -2.73
C ASN A 35 17.06 0.54 -3.35
N ARG A 36 16.57 1.65 -2.78
CA ARG A 36 15.46 2.42 -3.35
C ARG A 36 15.80 2.96 -4.74
N SER A 37 17.03 3.44 -4.97
CA SER A 37 17.44 3.89 -6.30
C SER A 37 17.57 2.74 -7.30
N THR A 38 17.87 1.52 -6.83
CA THR A 38 17.98 0.32 -7.67
C THR A 38 16.62 -0.31 -7.96
N GLU A 39 15.70 -0.29 -6.99
CA GLU A 39 14.32 -0.80 -7.10
C GLU A 39 13.39 0.15 -7.87
N MET A 40 13.80 1.39 -8.10
CA MET A 40 13.24 2.27 -9.15
C MET A 40 13.57 1.78 -10.58
N ALA A 41 13.82 0.48 -10.76
CA ALA A 41 13.69 -0.16 -12.06
C ALA A 41 12.32 0.23 -12.63
N GLU A 42 12.32 0.76 -13.86
CA GLU A 42 11.16 1.26 -14.59
C GLU A 42 9.90 0.47 -14.26
N ARG A 43 9.11 0.98 -13.31
CA ARG A 43 7.77 0.45 -13.10
C ARG A 43 6.95 1.06 -14.25
N PRO A 44 6.48 0.25 -15.22
CA PRO A 44 5.66 0.80 -16.27
C PRO A 44 4.47 1.52 -15.62
N PRO A 45 4.13 2.73 -16.08
CA PRO A 45 2.98 3.45 -15.55
C PRO A 45 1.75 2.57 -15.68
N ILE A 46 1.02 2.41 -14.58
CA ILE A 46 -0.23 1.68 -14.55
C ILE A 46 -1.30 2.64 -15.04
N ASP A 47 -1.90 2.34 -16.20
CA ASP A 47 -3.04 3.08 -16.69
C ASP A 47 -4.28 2.61 -15.92
N LEU A 48 -4.82 3.49 -15.07
CA LEU A 48 -6.02 3.20 -14.31
C LEU A 48 -7.22 3.68 -15.13
N PRO A 49 -8.17 2.80 -15.49
CA PRO A 49 -9.36 3.22 -16.21
C PRO A 49 -10.12 4.24 -15.36
N LEU A 50 -10.44 5.39 -15.97
CA LEU A 50 -11.23 6.43 -15.34
C LEU A 50 -12.70 6.03 -15.33
N SER A 51 -13.46 6.53 -14.34
CA SER A 51 -14.91 6.35 -14.31
C SER A 51 -15.53 6.95 -15.58
N GLY A 52 -16.25 6.13 -16.35
CA GLY A 52 -16.86 6.53 -17.62
C GLY A 52 -15.99 6.34 -18.86
N ASP A 53 -14.82 5.68 -18.74
CA ASP A 53 -14.05 5.27 -19.92
C ASP A 53 -14.86 4.33 -20.83
N ALA A 54 -14.67 4.44 -22.14
CA ALA A 54 -15.38 3.65 -23.14
C ALA A 54 -15.08 2.15 -23.03
N THR A 55 -13.96 1.79 -22.41
CA THR A 55 -13.53 0.42 -22.11
C THR A 55 -14.14 -0.12 -20.80
N GLY A 56 -14.76 0.75 -20.00
CA GLY A 56 -15.39 0.37 -18.74
C GLY A 56 -16.70 -0.41 -18.94
N PRO A 57 -17.14 -1.14 -17.90
CA PRO A 57 -18.41 -1.84 -17.94
C PRO A 57 -19.57 -0.85 -18.10
N LYS A 58 -20.36 -1.02 -19.17
CA LYS A 58 -21.57 -0.22 -19.44
C LYS A 58 -22.76 -0.79 -18.69
N LEU A 59 -22.62 -0.93 -17.38
CA LEU A 59 -23.69 -1.42 -16.54
C LEU A 59 -24.67 -0.29 -16.24
N THR A 60 -25.94 -0.59 -16.40
CA THR A 60 -27.05 0.24 -15.93
C THR A 60 -27.18 0.14 -14.42
N TRP A 61 -27.84 1.13 -13.81
CA TRP A 61 -28.16 1.08 -12.38
C TRP A 61 -28.96 -0.15 -11.96
N ALA A 62 -29.76 -0.73 -12.88
CA ALA A 62 -30.51 -1.95 -12.62
C ALA A 62 -29.58 -3.17 -12.53
N GLU A 63 -28.61 -3.29 -13.43
CA GLU A 63 -27.64 -4.39 -13.44
C GLU A 63 -26.67 -4.29 -12.26
N ILE A 64 -26.22 -3.08 -11.90
CA ILE A 64 -25.39 -2.86 -10.71
C ILE A 64 -26.16 -3.31 -9.46
N LYS A 65 -27.44 -2.96 -9.37
CA LYS A 65 -28.29 -3.39 -8.25
C LYS A 65 -28.39 -4.92 -8.20
N GLU A 66 -28.66 -5.58 -9.31
CA GLU A 66 -28.74 -7.04 -9.37
C GLU A 66 -27.43 -7.72 -8.97
N MET A 67 -26.28 -7.20 -9.39
CA MET A 67 -24.96 -7.69 -8.98
C MET A 67 -24.75 -7.55 -7.47
N MET A 68 -25.09 -6.39 -6.89
CA MET A 68 -24.96 -6.17 -5.46
C MET A 68 -25.84 -7.12 -4.63
N GLU A 69 -27.03 -7.46 -5.12
CA GLU A 69 -27.94 -8.43 -4.48
C GLU A 69 -27.45 -9.88 -4.62
N LEU A 70 -26.69 -10.19 -5.69
CA LEU A 70 -26.05 -11.50 -5.87
C LEU A 70 -24.81 -11.67 -5.00
N GLU A 71 -24.05 -10.60 -4.80
CA GLU A 71 -22.83 -10.56 -3.99
C GLU A 71 -23.09 -10.26 -2.51
N ASP A 72 -24.36 -10.09 -2.11
CA ASP A 72 -24.71 -9.83 -0.73
C ASP A 72 -24.32 -11.03 0.16
N ILE A 73 -23.22 -10.83 0.90
CA ILE A 73 -22.57 -11.81 1.76
C ILE A 73 -23.56 -12.31 2.84
N GLU A 74 -24.54 -11.51 3.24
CA GLU A 74 -25.57 -11.91 4.21
C GLU A 74 -26.49 -13.01 3.66
N ARG A 75 -26.77 -13.05 2.34
CA ARG A 75 -27.55 -14.12 1.71
C ARG A 75 -26.76 -15.44 1.73
N VAL A 76 -25.48 -15.40 1.35
CA VAL A 76 -24.60 -16.58 1.33
C VAL A 76 -24.41 -17.14 2.74
N LEU A 77 -24.24 -16.28 3.76
CA LEU A 77 -24.11 -16.70 5.16
C LEU A 77 -25.44 -17.18 5.76
N GLY A 78 -26.57 -16.64 5.31
CA GLY A 78 -27.91 -17.05 5.75
C GLY A 78 -28.28 -18.46 5.28
N GLU A 79 -27.96 -18.82 4.03
CA GLU A 79 -28.20 -20.17 3.49
C GLU A 79 -27.37 -21.24 4.21
N VAL A 80 -26.11 -20.93 4.57
CA VAL A 80 -25.24 -21.85 5.34
C VAL A 80 -25.81 -22.11 6.74
N ARG A 81 -26.44 -21.12 7.38
CA ARG A 81 -27.03 -21.28 8.73
C ARG A 81 -28.28 -22.16 8.79
N HIS A 82 -29.01 -22.29 7.68
CA HIS A 82 -30.23 -23.11 7.62
C HIS A 82 -29.98 -24.54 7.11
N ALA A 83 -28.77 -24.85 6.64
CA ALA A 83 -28.39 -26.20 6.20
C ALA A 83 -27.86 -27.09 7.34
N ASP A 84 -27.45 -26.49 8.47
CA ASP A 84 -26.85 -27.19 9.63
C ASP A 84 -27.81 -27.35 10.83
N ALA A 85 -29.14 -27.32 10.62
CA ALA A 85 -30.16 -27.49 11.67
C ALA A 85 -31.02 -28.75 11.47
#